data_AF-A0A9W8LS08-F1
#
_entry.id   AF-A0A9W8LS08-F1
#
_cell.length_a   1.000
_cell.length_b   1.000
_cell.length_c   1.000
_cell.angle_alpha   90.00
_cell.angle_beta   90.00
_cell.angle_gamma   90.00
#
_symmetry.space_group_name_H-M   'P 1'
#
loop_
_entity.id
_entity.type
_entity.pdbx_description
1 polymer ?
#
loop_
_entity_poly.entity_id
_entity_poly.type
_entity_poly.pdbx_seq_one_letter_code
_entity_poly.pdbx_strand_id
1 'polypeptide(L)'
;MAHCSGGGNNGVDYFSLVETHEKAGLDTAEIERGLVTATTNIARHAGQASRCIGVVLQRFVHTDRDRCSPKATSLALAILKTLSRQFDSNNEVSSRNAIDGLLQLVHTMRLDSKDKESHVDSQRTYTIDACNEALTCVANAMLLHPECRAYVAEHHCLDIIVEFLRATAEKPTAAFLCARCLMLALGTKESARYCVEKLQLQVILAQTVELYLRRELAGDDSGERFTPLLVMAELLKAAMSLCTYFLRWIHTDNGSSDGTPNNDDAFPEENAVEFASLLRVCLDTLHALPLVNGHLAAPAKQAGSIAMNFPTRNPEAVKEIWLPNDNLWRNVDSIYEHLSAIVIAIVDKSEEGSLEKAAHLSNAVDEYQDELAPLALVLMRLVSEHSNVRERIFRNVYPASEIDYSVLPEDRPGLSAKLVRLMRNPHGGILPTAIGDFVLALLGHDIKQFVMAVGYGNAAGYMLVRGIEIPQEIIDQVKDSMAGTSTVDPVTGRYVGTDSDRELAEMTDEEKEREAERLFVLFERLNRTGIIKVENPVRAAAESGRFKEMDDDTSGANEDNR
;
A
#
# COMPACT_ATOMS: atom_id res chain seq x y z
N MET A 1 47.99 -35.72 -47.98
CA MET A 1 46.62 -35.15 -48.03
C MET A 1 45.81 -35.88 -46.95
N ALA A 2 45.89 -35.50 -45.67
CA ALA A 2 45.29 -34.32 -45.05
C ALA A 2 43.82 -34.14 -45.44
N HIS A 3 42.90 -34.56 -44.56
CA HIS A 3 41.71 -33.77 -44.17
C HIS A 3 41.04 -34.32 -42.89
N CYS A 4 41.22 -33.54 -41.81
CA CYS A 4 40.30 -33.21 -40.70
C CYS A 4 39.56 -34.36 -39.97
N SER A 5 39.87 -34.76 -38.73
CA SER A 5 39.96 -34.02 -37.46
C SER A 5 38.79 -33.05 -37.20
N GLY A 6 37.68 -33.61 -36.70
CA GLY A 6 36.61 -32.89 -36.02
C GLY A 6 36.21 -33.66 -34.75
N GLY A 7 37.00 -33.53 -33.69
CA GLY A 7 36.71 -34.11 -32.38
C GLY A 7 35.52 -33.42 -31.73
N GLY A 8 34.32 -33.98 -31.92
CA GLY A 8 33.13 -33.63 -31.16
C GLY A 8 33.12 -34.36 -29.82
N ASN A 9 33.81 -33.81 -28.82
CA ASN A 9 33.63 -34.26 -27.43
C ASN A 9 32.27 -33.71 -26.95
N ASN A 10 31.18 -34.42 -27.27
CA ASN A 10 29.85 -34.14 -26.71
C ASN A 10 29.93 -34.35 -25.20
N GLY A 11 30.11 -33.26 -24.45
CA GLY A 11 30.21 -33.30 -22.99
C GLY A 11 29.02 -34.04 -22.39
N VAL A 12 29.30 -35.06 -21.58
CA VAL A 12 28.30 -35.79 -20.80
C VAL A 12 27.80 -34.86 -19.69
N ASP A 13 26.48 -34.78 -19.50
CA ASP A 13 25.90 -33.96 -18.42
C ASP A 13 26.14 -34.57 -17.04
N TYR A 14 26.07 -33.74 -16.00
CA TYR A 14 26.32 -34.15 -14.62
C TYR A 14 25.40 -35.28 -14.14
N PHE A 15 24.12 -35.26 -14.50
CA PHE A 15 23.18 -36.29 -14.04
C PHE A 15 23.52 -37.66 -14.62
N SER A 16 23.89 -37.70 -15.91
CA SER A 16 24.37 -38.91 -16.58
C SER A 16 25.70 -39.42 -16.00
N LEU A 17 26.60 -38.52 -15.59
CA LEU A 17 27.85 -38.88 -14.90
C LEU A 17 27.56 -39.52 -13.53
N VAL A 18 26.60 -38.99 -12.77
CA VAL A 18 26.22 -39.53 -11.46
C VAL A 18 25.63 -40.94 -11.59
N GLU A 19 24.81 -41.19 -12.62
CA GLU A 19 24.21 -42.51 -12.90
C GLU A 19 25.25 -43.57 -13.26
N THR A 20 26.28 -43.19 -14.01
CA THR A 20 27.32 -44.10 -14.48
C THR A 20 28.39 -44.39 -13.41
N HIS A 21 28.62 -43.46 -12.48
CA HIS A 21 29.67 -43.53 -11.47
C HIS A 21 29.16 -43.61 -10.02
N GLU A 22 28.00 -44.22 -9.74
CA GLU A 22 27.42 -44.26 -8.37
C GLU A 22 28.41 -44.70 -7.26
N LYS A 23 29.36 -45.58 -7.58
CA LYS A 23 30.39 -46.13 -6.66
C LYS A 23 31.80 -45.56 -6.79
N ALA A 24 32.15 -44.91 -7.91
CA ALA A 24 33.47 -44.31 -8.12
C ALA A 24 33.40 -42.80 -7.86
N GLY A 25 34.40 -42.22 -7.20
CA GLY A 25 34.46 -40.76 -7.04
C GLY A 25 34.63 -40.09 -8.41
N LEU A 26 33.76 -39.14 -8.74
CA LEU A 26 33.96 -38.24 -9.88
C LEU A 26 35.08 -37.26 -9.54
N ASP A 27 35.94 -36.94 -10.50
CA ASP A 27 36.93 -35.87 -10.29
C ASP A 27 36.28 -34.48 -10.35
N THR A 28 36.87 -33.52 -9.65
CA THR A 28 36.44 -32.11 -9.57
C THR A 28 36.19 -31.52 -10.96
N ALA A 29 37.09 -31.78 -11.92
CA ALA A 29 36.99 -31.24 -13.26
C ALA A 29 35.84 -31.86 -14.08
N GLU A 30 35.47 -33.12 -13.80
CA GLU A 30 34.33 -33.79 -14.42
C GLU A 30 33.01 -33.24 -13.90
N ILE A 31 32.92 -33.04 -12.57
CA ILE A 31 31.76 -32.44 -11.92
C ILE A 31 31.48 -31.05 -12.50
N GLU A 32 32.49 -30.16 -12.56
CA GLU A 32 32.31 -28.82 -13.10
C GLU A 32 31.87 -28.83 -14.57
N ARG A 33 32.52 -29.60 -15.44
CA ARG A 33 32.16 -29.68 -16.85
C ARG A 33 30.76 -30.26 -17.07
N GLY A 34 30.41 -31.29 -16.30
CA GLY A 34 29.08 -31.90 -16.32
C GLY A 34 28.00 -30.91 -15.90
N LEU A 35 28.25 -30.12 -14.84
CA LEU A 35 27.32 -29.12 -14.33
C LEU A 35 27.13 -27.95 -15.30
N VAL A 36 28.21 -27.48 -15.95
CA VAL A 36 28.10 -26.46 -17.01
C VAL A 36 27.23 -26.98 -18.16
N THR A 37 27.45 -28.24 -18.57
CA THR A 37 26.69 -28.88 -19.64
C THR A 37 25.21 -29.03 -19.26
N ALA A 38 24.91 -29.45 -18.02
CA ALA A 38 23.56 -29.58 -17.48
C ALA A 38 22.84 -28.22 -17.39
N THR A 39 23.55 -27.18 -16.92
CA THR A 39 23.00 -25.81 -16.84
C THR A 39 22.64 -25.27 -18.22
N THR A 40 23.48 -25.52 -19.22
CA THR A 40 23.23 -25.08 -20.61
C THR A 40 22.06 -25.83 -21.26
N ASN A 41 21.84 -27.10 -20.89
CA ASN A 41 20.80 -27.96 -21.47
C ASN A 41 19.62 -28.21 -20.52
N ILE A 42 19.37 -27.31 -19.57
CA ILE A 42 18.44 -27.55 -18.46
C ILE A 42 17.02 -27.92 -18.88
N ALA A 43 16.57 -27.41 -20.04
CA ALA A 43 15.26 -27.74 -20.61
C ALA A 43 15.07 -29.25 -20.87
N ARG A 44 16.16 -29.99 -21.16
CA ARG A 44 16.10 -31.46 -21.36
C ARG A 44 15.73 -32.21 -20.09
N HIS A 45 16.01 -31.62 -18.93
CA HIS A 45 15.78 -32.23 -17.62
C HIS A 45 14.40 -31.89 -17.03
N ALA A 46 13.59 -31.07 -17.71
CA ALA A 46 12.26 -30.69 -17.21
C ALA A 46 11.34 -31.92 -16.99
N GLY A 47 11.40 -32.93 -17.87
CA GLY A 47 10.64 -34.19 -17.72
C GLY A 47 11.16 -35.12 -16.62
N GLN A 48 12.31 -34.81 -16.01
CA GLN A 48 12.94 -35.58 -14.92
C GLN A 48 13.31 -34.66 -13.75
N ALA A 49 12.60 -33.55 -13.58
CA ALA A 49 12.95 -32.49 -12.63
C ALA A 49 13.07 -33.02 -11.19
N SER A 50 12.10 -33.81 -10.71
CA SER A 50 12.10 -34.41 -9.38
C SER A 50 13.38 -35.22 -9.11
N ARG A 51 13.81 -36.07 -10.05
CA ARG A 51 15.05 -36.85 -9.92
C ARG A 51 16.28 -35.95 -9.86
N CYS A 52 16.36 -34.97 -10.76
CA CYS A 52 17.50 -34.05 -10.83
C CYS A 52 17.64 -33.21 -9.56
N ILE A 53 16.50 -32.75 -9.03
CA ILE A 53 16.39 -32.04 -7.76
C ILE A 53 16.94 -32.90 -6.63
N GLY A 54 16.47 -34.14 -6.47
CA GLY A 54 16.93 -35.04 -5.41
C GLY A 54 18.43 -35.32 -5.47
N VAL A 55 19.00 -35.46 -6.68
CA VAL A 55 20.45 -35.62 -6.85
C VAL A 55 21.21 -34.38 -6.37
N VAL A 56 20.75 -33.17 -6.71
CA VAL A 56 21.40 -31.93 -6.27
C VAL A 56 21.27 -31.75 -4.75
N LEU A 57 20.08 -31.92 -4.19
CA LEU A 57 19.84 -31.82 -2.75
C LEU A 57 20.72 -32.82 -1.99
N GLN A 58 20.74 -34.08 -2.41
CA GLN A 58 21.52 -35.10 -1.71
C GLN A 58 23.02 -34.86 -1.78
N ARG A 59 23.58 -34.46 -2.93
CA ARG A 59 25.04 -34.43 -3.16
C ARG A 59 25.71 -33.08 -2.90
N PHE A 60 24.94 -31.99 -2.88
CA PHE A 60 25.45 -30.63 -2.63
C PHE A 60 24.88 -29.98 -1.38
N VAL A 61 23.64 -30.30 -0.98
CA VAL A 61 22.97 -29.62 0.14
C VAL A 61 23.09 -30.45 1.41
N HIS A 62 22.53 -31.66 1.42
CA HIS A 62 22.53 -32.57 2.57
C HIS A 62 23.89 -33.24 2.81
N THR A 63 24.70 -33.36 1.76
CA THR A 63 26.07 -33.86 1.87
C THR A 63 27.04 -32.93 1.16
N ASP A 64 28.31 -33.04 1.54
CA ASP A 64 29.42 -32.30 0.95
C ASP A 64 30.09 -33.07 -0.19
N ARG A 65 29.47 -34.19 -0.62
CA ARG A 65 30.09 -35.21 -1.47
C ARG A 65 30.67 -34.60 -2.75
N ASP A 66 29.89 -33.74 -3.39
CA ASP A 66 30.27 -33.11 -4.66
C ASP A 66 30.48 -31.59 -4.52
N ARG A 67 30.55 -31.07 -3.29
CA ARG A 67 30.96 -29.68 -3.00
C ARG A 67 32.49 -29.51 -3.16
N CYS A 68 32.98 -29.83 -4.36
CA CYS A 68 34.39 -29.84 -4.70
C CYS A 68 34.95 -28.43 -4.94
N SER A 69 34.14 -27.50 -5.45
CA SER A 69 34.53 -26.09 -5.65
C SER A 69 33.36 -25.12 -5.47
N PRO A 70 33.61 -23.84 -5.15
CA PRO A 70 32.58 -22.79 -5.11
C PRO A 70 31.76 -22.68 -6.41
N LYS A 71 32.44 -22.85 -7.55
CA LYS A 71 31.83 -22.81 -8.87
C LYS A 71 30.89 -23.99 -9.09
N ALA A 72 31.28 -25.19 -8.70
CA ALA A 72 30.43 -26.37 -8.78
C ALA A 72 29.15 -26.18 -7.94
N THR A 73 29.29 -25.68 -6.70
CA THR A 73 28.14 -25.39 -5.83
C THR A 73 27.21 -24.33 -6.44
N SER A 74 27.75 -23.23 -6.97
CA SER A 74 26.94 -22.19 -7.62
C SER A 74 26.18 -22.72 -8.84
N LEU A 75 26.83 -23.53 -9.70
CA LEU A 75 26.17 -24.15 -10.86
C LEU A 75 25.07 -25.13 -10.44
N ALA A 76 25.33 -25.97 -9.43
CA ALA A 76 24.34 -26.92 -8.91
C ALA A 76 23.11 -26.20 -8.34
N LEU A 77 23.32 -25.12 -7.57
CA LEU A 77 22.24 -24.30 -7.03
C LEU A 77 21.49 -23.51 -8.13
N ALA A 78 22.17 -23.07 -9.18
CA ALA A 78 21.52 -22.44 -10.34
C ALA A 78 20.62 -23.42 -11.10
N ILE A 79 21.04 -24.69 -11.23
CA ILE A 79 20.20 -25.76 -11.76
C ILE A 79 18.98 -25.95 -10.86
N LEU A 80 19.19 -26.08 -9.54
CA LEU A 80 18.11 -26.23 -8.56
C LEU A 80 17.11 -25.08 -8.62
N LYS A 81 17.58 -23.83 -8.67
CA LYS A 81 16.74 -22.63 -8.83
C LYS A 81 15.86 -22.75 -10.06
N THR A 82 16.41 -23.17 -11.19
CA THR A 82 15.67 -23.22 -12.45
C THR A 82 14.61 -24.31 -12.44
N LEU A 83 14.94 -25.49 -11.91
CA LEU A 83 14.01 -26.62 -11.79
C LEU A 83 12.92 -26.35 -10.72
N SER A 84 13.25 -25.65 -9.63
CA SER A 84 12.33 -25.34 -8.53
C SER A 84 11.20 -24.37 -8.89
N ARG A 85 11.24 -23.73 -10.06
CA ARG A 85 10.18 -22.78 -10.50
C ARG A 85 8.91 -23.47 -10.98
N GLN A 86 8.93 -24.79 -11.16
CA GLN A 86 7.77 -25.54 -11.61
C GLN A 86 6.86 -25.87 -10.41
N PHE A 87 5.58 -25.55 -10.53
CA PHE A 87 4.57 -25.91 -9.53
C PHE A 87 4.27 -27.41 -9.64
N ASP A 88 4.97 -28.21 -8.85
CA ASP A 88 4.71 -29.64 -8.69
C ASP A 88 4.46 -29.92 -7.21
N SER A 89 3.30 -30.47 -6.88
CA SER A 89 2.90 -30.78 -5.49
C SER A 89 3.84 -31.77 -4.80
N ASN A 90 4.64 -32.54 -5.55
CA ASN A 90 5.63 -33.49 -5.02
C ASN A 90 7.08 -32.98 -5.15
N ASN A 91 7.29 -31.67 -5.23
CA ASN A 91 8.62 -31.11 -5.36
C ASN A 91 9.44 -31.28 -4.06
N GLU A 92 10.49 -32.11 -4.10
CA GLU A 92 11.37 -32.37 -2.95
C GLU A 92 12.01 -31.09 -2.37
N VAL A 93 12.16 -30.02 -3.18
CA VAL A 93 12.65 -28.71 -2.74
C VAL A 93 11.75 -28.04 -1.70
N SER A 94 10.43 -28.29 -1.71
CA SER A 94 9.49 -27.72 -0.73
C SER A 94 9.43 -28.51 0.58
N SER A 95 10.20 -29.60 0.70
CA SER A 95 10.30 -30.35 1.94
C SER A 95 11.03 -29.56 3.03
N ARG A 96 10.62 -29.76 4.28
CA ARG A 96 11.28 -29.18 5.46
C ARG A 96 12.79 -29.42 5.45
N ASN A 97 13.21 -30.67 5.20
CA ASN A 97 14.62 -31.04 5.16
C ASN A 97 15.39 -30.25 4.08
N ALA A 98 14.82 -30.06 2.89
CA ALA A 98 15.44 -29.28 1.83
C ALA A 98 15.59 -27.80 2.21
N ILE A 99 14.57 -27.19 2.81
CA ILE A 99 14.62 -25.80 3.29
C ILE A 99 15.69 -25.63 4.38
N ASP A 100 15.67 -26.48 5.40
CA ASP A 100 16.67 -26.46 6.49
C ASP A 100 18.09 -26.66 5.93
N GLY A 101 18.27 -27.63 5.03
CA GLY A 101 19.55 -27.90 4.38
C GLY A 101 20.07 -26.73 3.55
N LEU A 102 19.19 -26.06 2.78
CA LEU A 102 19.56 -24.90 1.97
C LEU A 102 19.96 -23.70 2.83
N LEU A 103 19.22 -23.42 3.91
CA LEU A 103 19.57 -22.36 4.85
C LEU A 103 20.86 -22.69 5.60
N GLN A 104 21.04 -23.92 6.05
CA GLN A 104 22.28 -24.35 6.69
C GLN A 104 23.47 -24.22 5.72
N LEU A 105 23.28 -24.51 4.44
CA LEU A 105 24.30 -24.30 3.42
C LEU A 105 24.65 -22.81 3.28
N VAL A 106 23.66 -21.90 3.28
CA VAL A 106 23.90 -20.45 3.30
C VAL A 106 24.71 -20.03 4.52
N HIS A 107 24.40 -20.58 5.70
CA HIS A 107 25.15 -20.31 6.93
C HIS A 107 26.61 -20.76 6.81
N THR A 108 26.85 -22.00 6.37
CA THR A 108 28.21 -22.55 6.19
C THR A 108 29.02 -21.74 5.16
N MET A 109 28.44 -21.46 3.99
CA MET A 109 29.11 -20.68 2.94
C MET A 109 29.47 -19.26 3.40
N ARG A 110 28.65 -18.66 4.27
CA ARG A 110 28.93 -17.35 4.87
C ARG A 110 30.11 -17.43 5.86
N LEU A 111 30.17 -18.43 6.74
CA LEU A 111 31.29 -18.56 7.69
C LEU A 111 32.62 -18.75 6.97
N ASP A 112 32.66 -19.59 5.94
CA ASP A 112 33.85 -19.83 5.11
C ASP A 112 34.40 -18.54 4.44
N SER A 113 33.54 -17.54 4.23
CA SER A 113 33.94 -16.25 3.68
C SER A 113 34.53 -15.28 4.72
N LYS A 114 34.25 -15.49 6.03
CA LYS A 114 34.77 -14.63 7.12
C LYS A 114 36.14 -15.08 7.66
N ASP A 115 36.42 -16.38 7.68
CA ASP A 115 37.62 -16.93 8.35
C ASP A 115 38.96 -16.64 7.65
N LYS A 116 38.99 -15.87 6.55
CA LYS A 116 40.19 -15.66 5.71
C LYS A 116 40.69 -14.22 5.55
N GLU A 117 40.19 -13.26 6.33
CA GLU A 117 40.95 -12.02 6.55
C GLU A 117 42.24 -12.26 7.36
N SER A 118 42.48 -13.48 7.87
CA SER A 118 43.66 -13.79 8.70
C SER A 118 44.59 -14.94 8.25
N HIS A 119 44.27 -15.78 7.24
CA HIS A 119 45.21 -16.83 6.78
C HIS A 119 45.12 -17.23 5.30
N VAL A 120 46.30 -17.49 4.70
CA VAL A 120 46.61 -17.71 3.28
C VAL A 120 46.34 -19.15 2.83
N ASP A 121 45.09 -19.62 2.84
CA ASP A 121 44.75 -20.90 2.20
C ASP A 121 43.55 -20.78 1.27
N SER A 122 43.77 -20.89 -0.05
CA SER A 122 42.92 -20.31 -1.10
C SER A 122 41.95 -21.28 -1.78
N GLN A 123 41.43 -22.31 -1.10
CA GLN A 123 40.71 -23.41 -1.80
C GLN A 123 39.17 -23.46 -1.71
N ARG A 124 38.51 -22.70 -0.83
CA ARG A 124 37.03 -22.64 -0.75
C ARG A 124 36.57 -21.27 -0.26
N THR A 125 36.50 -20.29 -1.15
CA THR A 125 35.77 -19.05 -0.86
C THR A 125 34.49 -19.11 -1.66
N TYR A 126 33.37 -19.38 -0.98
CA TYR A 126 32.07 -19.36 -1.61
C TYR A 126 31.72 -17.93 -1.99
N THR A 127 31.24 -17.75 -3.22
CA THR A 127 30.78 -16.44 -3.67
C THR A 127 29.42 -16.15 -3.06
N ILE A 128 29.14 -14.86 -2.83
CA ILE A 128 27.82 -14.39 -2.43
C ILE A 128 26.74 -14.86 -3.42
N ASP A 129 27.12 -15.07 -4.69
CA ASP A 129 26.25 -15.63 -5.71
C ASP A 129 25.72 -17.02 -5.36
N ALA A 130 26.53 -17.91 -4.78
CA ALA A 130 26.07 -19.22 -4.35
C ALA A 130 25.02 -19.11 -3.23
N CYS A 131 25.23 -18.22 -2.26
CA CYS A 131 24.23 -17.92 -1.23
C CYS A 131 22.95 -17.35 -1.84
N ASN A 132 23.06 -16.45 -2.81
CA ASN A 132 21.92 -15.85 -3.51
C ASN A 132 21.12 -16.91 -4.29
N GLU A 133 21.78 -17.88 -4.93
CA GLU A 133 21.11 -18.98 -5.62
C GLU A 133 20.34 -19.88 -4.64
N ALA A 134 20.95 -20.24 -3.50
CA ALA A 134 20.27 -21.01 -2.45
C ALA A 134 19.06 -20.25 -1.86
N LEU A 135 19.23 -18.97 -1.50
CA LEU A 135 18.12 -18.13 -1.01
C LEU A 135 17.03 -17.93 -2.05
N THR A 136 17.38 -17.88 -3.34
CA THR A 136 16.38 -17.82 -4.41
C THR A 136 15.57 -19.11 -4.48
N CYS A 137 16.18 -20.27 -4.27
CA CYS A 137 15.46 -21.55 -4.17
C CYS A 137 14.46 -21.53 -3.00
N VAL A 138 14.90 -21.08 -1.82
CA VAL A 138 14.05 -20.94 -0.62
C VAL A 138 12.89 -19.97 -0.87
N ALA A 139 13.18 -18.78 -1.40
CA ALA A 139 12.15 -17.78 -1.70
C ALA A 139 11.11 -18.29 -2.72
N ASN A 140 11.55 -18.99 -3.78
CA ASN A 140 10.64 -19.59 -4.75
C ASN A 140 9.77 -20.68 -4.11
N ALA A 141 10.35 -21.53 -3.26
CA ALA A 141 9.60 -22.55 -2.53
C ALA A 141 8.53 -21.90 -1.64
N MET A 142 8.84 -20.84 -0.89
CA MET A 142 7.86 -20.11 -0.06
C MET A 142 6.74 -19.43 -0.87
N LEU A 143 7.02 -19.01 -2.10
CA LEU A 143 6.04 -18.40 -2.99
C LEU A 143 5.08 -19.44 -3.57
N LEU A 144 5.61 -20.58 -4.01
CA LEU A 144 4.83 -21.65 -4.64
C LEU A 144 4.13 -22.55 -3.62
N HIS A 145 4.74 -22.77 -2.46
CA HIS A 145 4.32 -23.74 -1.45
C HIS A 145 4.14 -23.04 -0.08
N PRO A 146 2.90 -22.67 0.30
CA PRO A 146 2.63 -21.94 1.54
C PRO A 146 3.16 -22.63 2.81
N GLU A 147 3.22 -23.96 2.84
CA GLU A 147 3.78 -24.75 3.95
C GLU A 147 5.25 -24.42 4.24
N CYS A 148 6.03 -24.03 3.23
CA CYS A 148 7.42 -23.64 3.39
C CYS A 148 7.56 -22.38 4.27
N ARG A 149 6.54 -21.51 4.29
CA ARG A 149 6.56 -20.29 5.12
C ARG A 149 6.60 -20.64 6.60
N ALA A 150 5.89 -21.69 7.01
CA ALA A 150 5.90 -22.18 8.38
C ALA A 150 7.27 -22.77 8.76
N TYR A 151 7.95 -23.46 7.85
CA TYR A 151 9.29 -24.00 8.10
C TYR A 151 10.34 -22.90 8.25
N VAL A 152 10.30 -21.88 7.39
CA VAL A 152 11.24 -20.74 7.45
C VAL A 152 10.95 -19.83 8.65
N ALA A 153 9.72 -19.81 9.16
CA ALA A 153 9.34 -19.06 10.36
C ALA A 153 9.91 -19.64 11.67
N GLU A 154 10.57 -20.81 11.62
CA GLU A 154 11.24 -21.39 12.79
C GLU A 154 12.50 -20.62 13.16
N HIS A 155 12.79 -20.57 14.47
CA HIS A 155 13.80 -19.68 15.02
C HIS A 155 15.18 -19.86 14.37
N HIS A 156 15.65 -21.10 14.17
CA HIS A 156 16.96 -21.36 13.56
C HIS A 156 17.04 -20.92 12.10
N CYS A 157 15.93 -20.98 11.35
CA CYS A 157 15.85 -20.48 9.98
C CYS A 157 15.93 -18.94 9.96
N LEU A 158 15.19 -18.29 10.87
CA LEU A 158 15.20 -16.83 11.03
C LEU A 158 16.59 -16.32 11.45
N ASP A 159 17.28 -17.01 12.37
CA ASP A 159 18.65 -16.70 12.77
C ASP A 159 19.57 -16.60 11.56
N ILE A 160 19.55 -17.62 10.70
CA ILE A 160 20.38 -17.68 9.50
C ILE A 160 20.08 -16.51 8.56
N ILE A 161 18.80 -16.25 8.27
CA ILE A 161 18.40 -15.21 7.30
C ILE A 161 18.74 -13.81 7.83
N VAL A 162 18.45 -13.53 9.10
CA VAL A 162 18.69 -12.22 9.70
C VAL A 162 20.19 -11.96 9.88
N GLU A 163 20.96 -12.97 10.28
CA GLU A 163 22.42 -12.84 10.37
C GLU A 163 23.08 -12.69 9.00
N PHE A 164 22.55 -13.35 7.97
CA PHE A 164 23.03 -13.19 6.60
C PHE A 164 22.72 -11.79 6.07
N LEU A 165 21.50 -11.28 6.30
CA LEU A 165 21.14 -9.89 5.98
C LEU A 165 22.08 -8.90 6.68
N ARG A 166 22.30 -9.08 7.99
CA ARG A 166 23.21 -8.22 8.77
C ARG A 166 24.64 -8.21 8.20
N ALA A 167 25.12 -9.34 7.72
CA ALA A 167 26.47 -9.46 7.16
C ALA A 167 26.60 -8.98 5.71
N THR A 168 25.48 -8.89 4.97
CA THR A 168 25.48 -8.62 3.52
C THR A 168 24.58 -7.45 3.13
N ALA A 169 24.27 -6.57 4.08
CA ALA A 169 23.37 -5.44 3.90
C ALA A 169 23.74 -4.54 2.71
N GLU A 170 25.04 -4.37 2.44
CA GLU A 170 25.56 -3.59 1.31
C GLU A 170 25.36 -4.23 -0.07
N LYS A 171 24.98 -5.52 -0.12
CA LYS A 171 24.80 -6.28 -1.36
C LYS A 171 23.32 -6.32 -1.75
N PRO A 172 22.90 -5.61 -2.82
CA PRO A 172 21.49 -5.49 -3.22
C PRO A 172 20.76 -6.81 -3.37
N THR A 173 21.37 -7.78 -4.06
CA THR A 173 20.74 -9.08 -4.30
C THR A 173 20.51 -9.86 -3.00
N ALA A 174 21.48 -9.85 -2.09
CA ALA A 174 21.37 -10.56 -0.82
C ALA A 174 20.32 -9.91 0.09
N ALA A 175 20.37 -8.57 0.21
CA ALA A 175 19.41 -7.81 0.99
C ALA A 175 17.97 -8.01 0.49
N PHE A 176 17.77 -7.95 -0.82
CA PHE A 176 16.46 -8.19 -1.45
C PHE A 176 15.92 -9.60 -1.18
N LEU A 177 16.76 -10.64 -1.33
CA LEU A 177 16.35 -12.03 -1.11
C LEU A 177 16.03 -12.31 0.36
N CYS A 178 16.86 -11.81 1.29
CA CYS A 178 16.59 -11.88 2.71
C CYS A 178 15.28 -11.19 3.07
N ALA A 179 15.07 -9.96 2.59
CA ALA A 179 13.85 -9.21 2.82
C ALA A 179 12.60 -9.98 2.33
N ARG A 180 12.67 -10.58 1.14
CA ARG A 180 11.59 -11.42 0.61
C ARG A 180 11.30 -12.64 1.48
N CYS A 181 12.33 -13.36 1.91
CA CYS A 181 12.14 -14.50 2.81
C CYS A 181 11.52 -14.06 4.13
N LEU A 182 11.99 -12.96 4.72
CA LEU A 182 11.45 -12.41 5.97
C LEU A 182 10.00 -11.95 5.81
N MET A 183 9.68 -11.22 4.74
CA MET A 183 8.30 -10.79 4.43
C MET A 183 7.34 -11.98 4.38
N LEU A 184 7.75 -13.10 3.79
CA LEU A 184 6.93 -14.31 3.66
C LEU A 184 6.91 -15.19 4.92
N ALA A 185 7.96 -15.16 5.74
CA ALA A 185 8.09 -15.96 6.96
C ALA A 185 7.41 -15.30 8.17
N LEU A 186 7.39 -13.97 8.24
CA LEU A 186 6.76 -13.18 9.30
C LEU A 186 5.24 -13.18 9.15
N GLY A 187 4.62 -14.33 9.39
CA GLY A 187 3.17 -14.55 9.28
C GLY A 187 2.47 -14.80 10.61
N THR A 188 3.20 -14.78 11.74
CA THR A 188 2.65 -15.08 13.07
C THR A 188 3.19 -14.14 14.13
N LYS A 189 2.50 -14.06 15.26
CA LYS A 189 2.93 -13.30 16.44
C LYS A 189 4.26 -13.83 16.98
N GLU A 190 4.44 -15.15 17.01
CA GLU A 190 5.60 -15.82 17.59
C GLU A 190 6.87 -15.52 16.79
N SER A 191 6.80 -15.63 15.46
CA SER A 191 7.94 -15.33 14.57
C SER A 191 8.32 -13.86 14.61
N ALA A 192 7.33 -12.95 14.58
CA ALA A 192 7.57 -11.52 14.69
C ALA A 192 8.18 -11.14 16.04
N ARG A 193 7.65 -11.67 17.14
CA ARG A 193 8.19 -11.44 18.49
C ARG A 193 9.64 -11.91 18.61
N TYR A 194 9.96 -13.10 18.11
CA TYR A 194 11.32 -13.62 18.13
C TYR A 194 12.28 -12.71 17.35
N CYS A 195 11.90 -12.29 16.14
CA CYS A 195 12.71 -11.38 15.33
C CYS A 195 12.93 -10.03 16.00
N VAL A 196 11.95 -9.49 16.73
CA VAL A 196 12.10 -8.23 17.46
C VAL A 196 12.99 -8.41 18.70
N GLU A 197 12.57 -9.27 19.62
CA GLU A 197 13.17 -9.37 20.96
C GLU A 197 14.54 -10.06 20.96
N LYS A 198 14.81 -10.96 20.02
CA LYS A 198 16.08 -11.72 19.97
C LYS A 198 17.02 -11.26 18.88
N LEU A 199 16.47 -10.93 17.70
CA LEU A 199 17.30 -10.63 16.52
C LEU A 199 17.42 -9.13 16.23
N GLN A 200 16.62 -8.28 16.89
CA GLN A 200 16.54 -6.83 16.67
C GLN A 200 16.32 -6.48 15.19
N LEU A 201 15.44 -7.24 14.53
CA LEU A 201 15.22 -7.13 13.10
C LEU A 201 14.78 -5.72 12.67
N GLN A 202 13.95 -5.05 13.46
CA GLN A 202 13.49 -3.66 13.28
C GLN A 202 14.67 -2.68 13.11
N VAL A 203 15.75 -2.87 13.86
CA VAL A 203 16.95 -2.03 13.80
C VAL A 203 17.74 -2.34 12.52
N ILE A 204 17.91 -3.62 12.19
CA ILE A 204 18.63 -4.06 10.98
C ILE A 204 17.92 -3.57 9.73
N LEU A 205 16.59 -3.72 9.67
CA LEU A 205 15.78 -3.23 8.56
C LEU A 205 15.91 -1.72 8.44
N ALA A 206 15.81 -0.98 9.54
CA ALA A 206 15.96 0.47 9.53
C ALA A 206 17.33 0.93 8.98
N GLN A 207 18.41 0.35 9.49
CA GLN A 207 19.78 0.67 9.05
C GLN A 207 20.01 0.31 7.58
N THR A 208 19.47 -0.83 7.14
CA THR A 208 19.62 -1.27 5.75
C THR A 208 18.82 -0.38 4.80
N VAL A 209 17.59 0.02 5.16
CA VAL A 209 16.81 0.99 4.36
C VAL A 209 17.52 2.34 4.31
N GLU A 210 18.08 2.82 5.41
CA GLU A 210 18.82 4.08 5.47
C GLU A 210 20.05 4.06 4.55
N LEU A 211 20.77 2.92 4.52
CA LEU A 211 21.89 2.70 3.60
C LEU A 211 21.45 2.83 2.14
N TYR A 212 20.37 2.15 1.73
CA TYR A 212 19.90 2.18 0.35
C TYR A 212 19.27 3.52 -0.03
N LEU A 213 18.61 4.21 0.91
CA LEU A 213 18.12 5.57 0.67
C LEU A 213 19.29 6.52 0.37
N ARG A 214 20.39 6.42 1.12
CA ARG A 214 21.60 7.21 0.83
C ARG A 214 22.21 6.89 -0.53
N ARG A 215 22.23 5.62 -0.95
CA ARG A 215 22.72 5.21 -2.27
C ARG A 215 21.85 5.77 -3.40
N GLU A 216 20.53 5.73 -3.23
CA GLU A 216 19.58 6.32 -4.18
C GLU A 216 19.80 7.83 -4.32
N LEU A 217 19.89 8.55 -3.20
CA LEU A 217 20.12 10.00 -3.19
C LEU A 217 21.50 10.41 -3.74
N ALA A 218 22.48 9.51 -3.67
CA ALA A 218 23.79 9.71 -4.28
C ALA A 218 23.81 9.45 -5.80
N GLY A 219 22.73 8.94 -6.38
CA GLY A 219 22.64 8.60 -7.80
C GLY A 219 23.48 7.38 -8.19
N ASP A 220 23.59 6.37 -7.31
CA ASP A 220 24.35 5.15 -7.56
C ASP A 220 23.68 4.27 -8.63
N ASP A 221 24.11 4.41 -9.89
CA ASP A 221 23.69 3.55 -11.01
C ASP A 221 24.67 2.38 -11.18
N SER A 222 24.70 1.49 -10.17
CA SER A 222 25.66 0.38 -10.13
C SER A 222 25.43 -0.69 -11.21
N GLY A 223 24.42 -0.53 -12.09
CA GLY A 223 24.03 -1.51 -13.11
C GLY A 223 23.60 -2.86 -12.52
N GLU A 224 23.35 -2.90 -11.21
CA GLU A 224 22.99 -4.11 -10.50
C GLU A 224 21.55 -4.50 -10.79
N ARG A 225 21.28 -5.82 -10.72
CA ARG A 225 19.96 -6.40 -11.00
C ARG A 225 18.84 -5.79 -10.15
N PHE A 226 19.14 -5.42 -8.91
CA PHE A 226 18.20 -4.81 -7.99
C PHE A 226 18.68 -3.40 -7.65
N THR A 227 17.91 -2.41 -8.11
CA THR A 227 18.16 -1.00 -7.80
C THR A 227 17.91 -0.72 -6.31
N PRO A 228 18.47 0.36 -5.74
CA PRO A 228 18.23 0.73 -4.34
C PRO A 228 16.73 0.82 -4.00
N LEU A 229 15.92 1.43 -4.87
CA LEU A 229 14.46 1.49 -4.71
C LEU A 229 13.80 0.10 -4.62
N LEU A 230 14.22 -0.87 -5.44
CA LEU A 230 13.67 -2.23 -5.39
C LEU A 230 14.04 -2.94 -4.08
N VAL A 231 15.27 -2.75 -3.60
CA VAL A 231 15.74 -3.34 -2.33
C VAL A 231 14.99 -2.72 -1.15
N MET A 232 14.87 -1.39 -1.11
CA MET A 232 14.10 -0.68 -0.08
C MET A 232 12.65 -1.13 -0.03
N ALA A 233 12.00 -1.28 -1.19
CA ALA A 233 10.61 -1.73 -1.25
C ALA A 233 10.42 -3.11 -0.61
N GLU A 234 11.29 -4.08 -0.89
CA GLU A 234 11.20 -5.40 -0.24
C GLU A 234 11.55 -5.35 1.26
N LEU A 235 12.56 -4.58 1.66
CA LEU A 235 12.91 -4.40 3.08
C LEU A 235 11.74 -3.80 3.87
N LEU A 236 11.07 -2.79 3.31
CA LEU A 236 9.92 -2.17 3.95
C LEU A 236 8.70 -3.09 3.94
N LYS A 237 8.52 -3.98 2.95
CA LYS A 237 7.47 -5.02 3.05
C LYS A 237 7.75 -5.99 4.20
N ALA A 238 9.00 -6.40 4.39
CA ALA A 238 9.39 -7.20 5.56
C ALA A 238 9.13 -6.45 6.88
N ALA A 239 9.45 -5.14 6.92
CA ALA A 239 9.15 -4.29 8.06
C ALA A 239 7.64 -4.15 8.31
N MET A 240 6.83 -4.07 7.26
CA MET A 240 5.36 -4.02 7.39
C MET A 240 4.80 -5.34 7.92
N SER A 241 5.29 -6.49 7.45
CA SER A 241 4.95 -7.78 8.05
C SER A 241 5.29 -7.79 9.54
N LEU A 242 6.50 -7.34 9.91
CA LEU A 242 6.93 -7.22 11.31
C LEU A 242 5.96 -6.36 12.13
N CYS A 243 5.64 -5.15 11.65
CA CYS A 243 4.72 -4.22 12.32
C CYS A 243 3.30 -4.78 12.43
N THR A 244 2.80 -5.42 11.38
CA THR A 244 1.43 -5.96 11.33
C THR A 244 1.20 -7.03 12.40
N TYR A 245 2.19 -7.89 12.66
CA TYR A 245 2.06 -8.97 13.64
C TYR A 245 2.55 -8.58 15.04
N PHE A 246 3.62 -7.77 15.14
CA PHE A 246 4.19 -7.39 16.44
C PHE A 246 3.49 -6.18 17.06
N LEU A 247 3.31 -5.09 16.31
CA LEU A 247 2.70 -3.88 16.87
C LEU A 247 1.22 -4.06 17.14
N ARG A 248 0.47 -4.69 16.21
CA ARG A 248 -0.95 -5.02 16.46
C ARG A 248 -1.13 -5.85 17.73
N TRP A 249 -0.17 -6.72 18.02
CA TRP A 249 -0.20 -7.57 19.21
C TRP A 249 -0.02 -6.77 20.51
N ILE A 250 0.95 -5.85 20.56
CA ILE A 250 1.19 -4.99 21.72
C ILE A 250 -0.11 -4.28 22.16
N HIS A 251 -0.92 -3.84 21.19
CA HIS A 251 -2.19 -3.18 21.44
C HIS A 251 -3.29 -4.13 21.96
N THR A 252 -3.22 -5.44 21.68
CA THR A 252 -4.24 -6.42 22.09
C THR A 252 -4.00 -7.03 23.48
N ASP A 253 -2.76 -7.32 23.88
CA ASP A 253 -2.51 -7.99 25.18
C ASP A 253 -2.62 -7.03 26.38
N ASN A 254 -2.49 -5.70 26.16
CA ASN A 254 -2.72 -4.69 27.20
C ASN A 254 -4.22 -4.43 27.47
N GLY A 255 -5.13 -4.99 26.66
CA GLY A 255 -6.58 -4.77 26.73
C GLY A 255 -7.36 -5.75 27.59
N SER A 256 -6.79 -6.34 28.66
CA SER A 256 -7.53 -7.26 29.54
C SER A 256 -7.09 -7.19 31.01
N SER A 257 -7.59 -6.19 31.74
CA SER A 257 -8.39 -6.39 32.98
C SER A 257 -8.66 -5.07 33.69
N ASP A 258 -9.93 -4.65 33.62
CA ASP A 258 -10.61 -3.70 34.52
C ASP A 258 -10.29 -2.20 34.38
N GLY A 259 -11.33 -1.40 34.11
CA GLY A 259 -11.30 0.07 34.15
C GLY A 259 -11.32 0.76 32.79
N THR A 260 -12.11 1.83 32.72
CA THR A 260 -12.32 2.77 31.59
C THR A 260 -11.14 2.93 30.62
N PRO A 261 -11.37 2.98 29.29
CA PRO A 261 -10.33 3.20 28.30
C PRO A 261 -9.80 4.64 28.45
N ASN A 262 -8.77 4.82 29.26
CA ASN A 262 -7.94 6.01 29.16
C ASN A 262 -7.15 5.88 27.87
N ASN A 263 -7.16 6.94 27.05
CA ASN A 263 -6.52 7.06 25.73
C ASN A 263 -4.97 6.99 25.74
N ASP A 264 -4.38 6.24 26.67
CA ASP A 264 -2.95 5.92 26.74
C ASP A 264 -2.79 4.39 26.69
N ASP A 265 -3.25 3.77 25.59
CA ASP A 265 -2.85 2.42 25.13
C ASP A 265 -1.37 2.46 24.74
N ALA A 266 -0.51 2.77 25.71
CA ALA A 266 0.87 3.16 25.49
C ALA A 266 1.64 2.00 24.86
N PHE A 267 2.06 2.20 23.61
CA PHE A 267 3.17 1.50 23.02
C PHE A 267 4.31 1.43 24.05
N PRO A 268 4.72 0.23 24.53
CA PRO A 268 5.67 0.11 25.64
C PRO A 268 6.94 0.90 25.35
N GLU A 269 7.41 1.67 26.34
CA GLU A 269 8.56 2.56 26.17
C GLU A 269 9.81 1.82 25.66
N GLU A 270 10.05 0.60 26.14
CA GLU A 270 11.16 -0.25 25.70
C GLU A 270 11.10 -0.53 24.19
N ASN A 271 9.95 -0.96 23.69
CA ASN A 271 9.77 -1.20 22.26
C ASN A 271 9.83 0.11 21.46
N ALA A 272 9.39 1.23 22.02
CA ALA A 272 9.34 2.49 21.30
C ALA A 272 10.73 2.98 20.91
N VAL A 273 11.71 2.81 21.82
CA VAL A 273 13.11 3.11 21.55
C VAL A 273 13.65 2.21 20.44
N GLU A 274 13.30 0.92 20.42
CA GLU A 274 13.77 -0.01 19.40
C GLU A 274 13.18 0.25 18.01
N PHE A 275 11.90 0.65 17.94
CA PHE A 275 11.23 0.95 16.68
C PHE A 275 11.41 2.40 16.22
N ALA A 276 11.96 3.28 17.06
CA ALA A 276 12.25 4.68 16.74
C ALA A 276 13.06 4.81 15.44
N SER A 277 14.10 3.98 15.25
CA SER A 277 14.90 4.02 14.01
C SER A 277 14.09 3.65 12.77
N LEU A 278 13.14 2.72 12.91
CA LEU A 278 12.29 2.29 11.80
C LEU A 278 11.30 3.39 11.41
N LEU A 279 10.66 4.04 12.38
CA LEU A 279 9.81 5.19 12.09
C LEU A 279 10.62 6.31 11.43
N ARG A 280 11.79 6.64 11.98
CA ARG A 280 12.65 7.70 11.44
C ARG A 280 12.98 7.46 9.97
N VAL A 281 13.42 6.26 9.61
CA VAL A 281 13.75 5.96 8.21
C VAL A 281 12.52 5.95 7.30
N CYS A 282 11.35 5.58 7.81
CA CYS A 282 10.10 5.67 7.03
C CYS A 282 9.76 7.15 6.71
N LEU A 283 9.87 8.04 7.69
CA LEU A 283 9.65 9.47 7.47
C LEU A 283 10.73 10.10 6.59
N ASP A 284 11.99 9.71 6.75
CA ASP A 284 13.08 10.14 5.87
C ASP A 284 12.84 9.68 4.42
N THR A 285 12.32 8.45 4.23
CA THR A 285 11.97 7.91 2.91
C THR A 285 10.83 8.70 2.27
N LEU A 286 9.78 9.02 3.02
CA LEU A 286 8.66 9.87 2.56
C LEU A 286 9.15 11.28 2.21
N HIS A 287 10.04 11.86 3.01
CA HIS A 287 10.56 13.20 2.77
C HIS A 287 11.50 13.27 1.55
N ALA A 288 12.31 12.23 1.35
CA ALA A 288 13.37 12.25 0.35
C ALA A 288 12.92 11.83 -1.05
N LEU A 289 11.92 10.96 -1.17
CA LEU A 289 11.49 10.42 -2.46
C LEU A 289 10.31 11.23 -3.02
N PRO A 290 10.42 11.79 -4.23
CA PRO A 290 9.34 12.56 -4.84
C PRO A 290 8.23 11.66 -5.39
N LEU A 291 7.10 12.28 -5.74
CA LEU A 291 6.07 11.63 -6.56
C LEU A 291 6.59 11.38 -7.98
N VAL A 292 6.27 10.20 -8.52
CA VAL A 292 6.55 9.80 -9.90
C VAL A 292 5.20 9.60 -10.61
N ASN A 293 4.90 10.44 -11.60
CA ASN A 293 3.62 10.41 -12.33
C ASN A 293 2.38 10.50 -11.40
N GLY A 294 2.49 11.28 -10.33
CA GLY A 294 1.43 11.44 -9.33
C GLY A 294 1.37 10.35 -8.26
N HIS A 295 2.20 9.30 -8.34
CA HIS A 295 2.25 8.21 -7.36
C HIS A 295 3.44 8.30 -6.43
N LEU A 296 3.29 7.79 -5.21
CA LEU A 296 4.43 7.51 -4.35
C LEU A 296 5.32 6.45 -4.99
N ALA A 297 6.63 6.65 -4.92
CA ALA A 297 7.58 5.58 -5.20
C ALA A 297 7.28 4.38 -4.27
N ALA A 298 7.51 3.15 -4.76
CA ALA A 298 7.15 1.94 -4.01
C ALA A 298 7.67 1.90 -2.55
N PRO A 299 8.91 2.33 -2.25
CA PRO A 299 9.36 2.45 -0.86
C PRO A 299 8.58 3.48 -0.04
N ALA A 300 8.27 4.65 -0.61
CA ALA A 300 7.53 5.71 0.06
C ALA A 300 6.09 5.29 0.38
N LYS A 301 5.42 4.58 -0.54
CA LYS A 301 4.11 3.96 -0.29
C LYS A 301 4.15 3.05 0.93
N GLN A 302 5.13 2.14 0.98
CA GLN A 302 5.28 1.20 2.08
C GLN A 302 5.62 1.90 3.40
N ALA A 303 6.48 2.92 3.36
CA ALA A 303 6.84 3.74 4.50
C ALA A 303 5.63 4.46 5.12
N GLY A 304 4.75 5.02 4.29
CA GLY A 304 3.48 5.62 4.74
C GLY A 304 2.57 4.60 5.45
N SER A 305 2.42 3.40 4.89
CA SER A 305 1.65 2.33 5.52
C SER A 305 2.25 1.86 6.85
N ILE A 306 3.57 1.81 6.96
CA ILE A 306 4.26 1.45 8.21
C ILE A 306 4.06 2.54 9.26
N ALA A 307 4.24 3.81 8.90
CA ALA A 307 4.14 4.96 9.80
C ALA A 307 2.77 5.05 10.49
N MET A 308 1.69 4.63 9.82
CA MET A 308 0.34 4.56 10.39
C MET A 308 0.21 3.67 11.64
N ASN A 309 1.12 2.69 11.81
CA ASN A 309 1.12 1.77 12.96
C ASN A 309 1.75 2.38 14.23
N PHE A 310 2.26 3.62 14.15
CA PHE A 310 2.91 4.28 15.27
C PHE A 310 1.98 5.28 15.96
N PRO A 311 2.06 5.40 17.29
CA PRO A 311 1.39 6.48 18.00
C PRO A 311 2.06 7.82 17.67
N THR A 312 1.31 8.92 17.76
CA THR A 312 1.83 10.26 17.42
C THR A 312 2.06 11.15 18.64
N ARG A 313 1.59 10.76 19.83
CA ARG A 313 1.73 11.54 21.08
C ARG A 313 2.68 10.93 22.08
N ASN A 314 2.54 9.66 22.41
CA ASN A 314 3.34 8.96 23.41
C ASN A 314 3.74 7.58 22.89
N PRO A 315 4.92 7.06 23.26
CA PRO A 315 5.92 7.66 24.15
C PRO A 315 6.84 8.70 23.46
N GLU A 316 7.58 9.47 24.27
CA GLU A 316 8.36 10.66 23.80
C GLU A 316 9.37 10.31 22.70
N ALA A 317 10.01 9.14 22.77
CA ALA A 317 10.97 8.67 21.76
C ALA A 317 10.39 8.61 20.33
N VAL A 318 9.09 8.33 20.20
CA VAL A 318 8.37 8.29 18.92
C VAL A 318 7.83 9.67 18.56
N LYS A 319 7.32 10.42 19.54
CA LYS A 319 6.79 11.77 19.36
C LYS A 319 7.85 12.76 18.87
N GLU A 320 9.07 12.72 19.41
CA GLU A 320 10.19 13.55 18.94
C GLU A 320 10.56 13.28 17.47
N ILE A 321 10.26 12.08 16.96
CA ILE A 321 10.47 11.75 15.55
C ILE A 321 9.39 12.38 14.68
N TRP A 322 8.12 12.36 15.11
CA TRP A 322 7.04 13.03 14.37
C TRP A 322 7.22 14.55 14.31
N LEU A 323 7.72 15.12 15.41
CA LEU A 323 7.90 16.56 15.60
C LEU A 323 9.35 16.87 16.02
N PRO A 324 10.31 16.85 15.06
CA PRO A 324 11.72 17.07 15.35
C PRO A 324 12.01 18.46 15.94
N ASN A 325 12.97 18.53 16.87
CA ASN A 325 13.35 19.79 17.53
C ASN A 325 14.02 20.80 16.60
N ASP A 326 14.67 20.35 15.53
CA ASP A 326 15.35 21.18 14.54
C ASP A 326 14.37 21.79 13.53
N ASN A 327 13.44 20.99 13.01
CA ASN A 327 12.35 21.44 12.16
C ASN A 327 11.07 20.69 12.51
N LEU A 328 10.27 21.31 13.37
CA LEU A 328 9.00 20.80 13.88
C LEU A 328 8.04 20.34 12.78
N TRP A 329 8.11 20.98 11.61
CA TRP A 329 7.15 20.79 10.53
C TRP A 329 7.64 19.84 9.44
N ARG A 330 8.91 19.42 9.45
CA ARG A 330 9.54 18.66 8.35
C ARG A 330 8.69 17.46 7.90
N ASN A 331 8.29 16.63 8.85
CA ASN A 331 7.56 15.39 8.56
C ASN A 331 6.07 15.66 8.29
N VAL A 332 5.47 16.58 9.05
CA VAL A 332 4.07 16.99 8.89
C VAL A 332 3.83 17.58 7.49
N ASP A 333 4.66 18.54 7.09
CA ASP A 333 4.57 19.20 5.79
C ASP A 333 4.83 18.21 4.66
N SER A 334 5.83 17.33 4.80
CA SER A 334 6.10 16.30 3.79
C SER A 334 4.90 15.38 3.55
N ILE A 335 4.25 14.89 4.62
CA ILE A 335 3.07 14.02 4.48
C ILE A 335 1.90 14.81 3.88
N TYR A 336 1.70 16.05 4.32
CA TYR A 336 0.66 16.94 3.78
C TYR A 336 0.86 17.25 2.29
N GLU A 337 2.09 17.54 1.86
CA GLU A 337 2.42 17.82 0.46
C GLU A 337 2.13 16.60 -0.43
N HIS A 338 2.52 15.40 0.01
CA HIS A 338 2.18 14.17 -0.70
C HIS A 338 0.67 13.93 -0.77
N LEU A 339 -0.05 14.06 0.35
CA LEU A 339 -1.50 13.94 0.38
C LEU A 339 -2.16 14.93 -0.58
N SER A 340 -1.76 16.20 -0.50
CA SER A 340 -2.31 17.27 -1.34
C SER A 340 -2.06 17.00 -2.82
N ALA A 341 -0.83 16.65 -3.19
CA ALA A 341 -0.47 16.37 -4.58
C ALA A 341 -1.19 15.14 -5.15
N ILE A 342 -1.37 14.07 -4.37
CA ILE A 342 -2.14 12.89 -4.77
C ILE A 342 -3.62 13.23 -4.94
N VAL A 343 -4.22 13.97 -3.99
CA VAL A 343 -5.62 14.43 -4.08
C VAL A 343 -5.84 15.28 -5.33
N ILE A 344 -4.91 16.20 -5.61
CA ILE A 344 -4.92 17.02 -6.82
C ILE A 344 -4.83 16.14 -8.06
N ALA A 345 -3.91 15.17 -8.11
CA ALA A 345 -3.75 14.27 -9.24
C ALA A 345 -5.00 13.41 -9.51
N ILE A 346 -5.67 12.90 -8.48
CA ILE A 346 -6.91 12.11 -8.62
C ILE A 346 -8.02 12.97 -9.22
N VAL A 347 -8.24 14.16 -8.65
CA VAL A 347 -9.36 15.02 -9.08
C VAL A 347 -9.10 15.58 -10.48
N ASP A 348 -7.88 16.05 -10.75
CA ASP A 348 -7.55 16.63 -12.06
C ASP A 348 -7.63 15.57 -13.18
N LYS A 349 -7.14 14.34 -12.94
CA LYS A 349 -7.32 13.20 -13.88
C LYS A 349 -8.79 12.89 -14.14
N SER A 350 -9.65 13.03 -13.14
CA SER A 350 -11.09 12.76 -13.28
C SER A 350 -11.82 13.80 -14.12
N GLU A 351 -11.26 15.01 -14.25
CA GLU A 351 -11.86 16.13 -14.99
C GLU A 351 -11.52 16.14 -16.49
N GLU A 352 -10.52 15.38 -16.94
CA GLU A 352 -10.10 15.29 -18.35
C GLU A 352 -11.11 14.57 -19.28
N GLY A 353 -12.12 13.87 -18.74
CA GLY A 353 -13.13 13.11 -19.49
C GLY A 353 -14.56 13.66 -19.33
N SER A 354 -15.10 14.33 -20.36
CA SER A 354 -16.37 15.10 -20.28
C SER A 354 -17.68 14.31 -20.18
N LEU A 355 -17.71 12.97 -20.29
CA LEU A 355 -18.97 12.20 -20.25
C LEU A 355 -19.10 11.16 -19.12
N GLU A 356 -18.01 10.80 -18.41
CA GLU A 356 -18.05 9.72 -17.40
C GLU A 356 -17.30 10.08 -16.10
N LYS A 357 -17.37 11.34 -15.66
CA LYS A 357 -16.62 11.89 -14.51
C LYS A 357 -16.67 11.02 -13.24
N ALA A 358 -17.83 10.48 -12.90
CA ALA A 358 -18.00 9.65 -11.70
C ALA A 358 -17.30 8.29 -11.82
N ALA A 359 -17.31 7.67 -13.00
CA ALA A 359 -16.62 6.40 -13.24
C ALA A 359 -15.10 6.60 -13.28
N HIS A 360 -14.62 7.67 -13.90
CA HIS A 360 -13.20 8.03 -13.90
C HIS A 360 -12.68 8.35 -12.50
N LEU A 361 -13.46 9.06 -11.69
CA LEU A 361 -13.11 9.33 -10.29
C LEU A 361 -13.06 8.04 -9.47
N SER A 362 -14.00 7.11 -9.67
CA SER A 362 -13.97 5.80 -8.98
C SER A 362 -12.72 5.00 -9.35
N ASN A 363 -12.40 4.89 -10.64
CA ASN A 363 -11.22 4.17 -11.10
C ASN A 363 -9.92 4.77 -10.57
N ALA A 364 -9.81 6.11 -10.56
CA ALA A 364 -8.66 6.79 -9.99
C ALA A 364 -8.59 6.60 -8.46
N VAL A 365 -9.72 6.68 -7.75
CA VAL A 365 -9.74 6.39 -6.31
C VAL A 365 -9.27 4.98 -6.01
N ASP A 366 -9.71 3.98 -6.78
CA ASP A 366 -9.28 2.59 -6.61
C ASP A 366 -7.77 2.42 -6.82
N GLU A 367 -7.20 3.17 -7.76
CA GLU A 367 -5.76 3.17 -8.06
C GLU A 367 -4.92 3.78 -6.91
N TYR A 368 -5.41 4.85 -6.28
CA TYR A 368 -4.64 5.64 -5.31
C TYR A 368 -4.99 5.38 -3.84
N GLN A 369 -6.06 4.64 -3.53
CA GLN A 369 -6.54 4.48 -2.15
C GLN A 369 -5.46 3.93 -1.19
N ASP A 370 -4.65 2.98 -1.65
CA ASP A 370 -3.60 2.35 -0.84
C ASP A 370 -2.44 3.30 -0.51
N GLU A 371 -2.29 4.38 -1.28
CA GLU A 371 -1.29 5.43 -1.06
C GLU A 371 -1.87 6.55 -0.19
N LEU A 372 -3.09 6.97 -0.50
CA LEU A 372 -3.70 8.15 0.10
C LEU A 372 -4.27 7.88 1.51
N ALA A 373 -4.91 6.73 1.73
CA ALA A 373 -5.56 6.43 3.00
C ALA A 373 -4.57 6.40 4.18
N PRO A 374 -3.39 5.76 4.09
CA PRO A 374 -2.40 5.81 5.18
C PRO A 374 -1.94 7.23 5.52
N LEU A 375 -1.69 8.08 4.51
CA LEU A 375 -1.27 9.47 4.74
C LEU A 375 -2.38 10.28 5.42
N ALA A 376 -3.64 10.11 4.99
CA ALA A 376 -4.79 10.79 5.57
C ALA A 376 -4.99 10.39 7.04
N LEU A 377 -4.87 9.10 7.36
CA LEU A 377 -5.03 8.59 8.73
C LEU A 377 -3.90 9.02 9.66
N VAL A 378 -2.65 9.08 9.17
CA VAL A 378 -1.52 9.62 9.93
C VAL A 378 -1.74 11.11 10.23
N LEU A 379 -2.11 11.90 9.23
CA LEU A 379 -2.40 13.33 9.42
C LEU A 379 -3.59 13.56 10.34
N MET A 380 -4.66 12.77 10.20
CA MET A 380 -5.81 12.78 11.10
C MET A 380 -5.37 12.61 12.56
N ARG A 381 -4.50 11.63 12.85
CA ARG A 381 -4.01 11.40 14.21
C ARG A 381 -3.15 12.57 14.71
N LEU A 382 -2.24 13.07 13.87
CA LEU A 382 -1.40 14.22 14.20
C LEU A 382 -2.21 15.49 14.52
N VAL A 383 -3.22 15.83 13.71
CA VAL A 383 -4.07 17.02 13.95
C VAL A 383 -5.04 16.83 15.11
N SER A 384 -5.40 15.58 15.45
CA SER A 384 -6.21 15.28 16.63
C SER A 384 -5.41 15.50 17.92
N GLU A 385 -4.15 15.08 17.93
CA GLU A 385 -3.32 15.06 19.14
C GLU A 385 -2.51 16.35 19.36
N HIS A 386 -2.18 17.09 18.30
CA HIS A 386 -1.31 18.26 18.36
C HIS A 386 -2.00 19.51 17.81
N SER A 387 -2.37 20.44 18.70
CA SER A 387 -3.13 21.65 18.35
C SER A 387 -2.39 22.58 17.38
N ASN A 388 -1.07 22.70 17.54
CA ASN A 388 -0.19 23.46 16.65
C ASN A 388 -0.12 22.87 15.24
N VAL A 389 -0.12 21.53 15.13
CA VAL A 389 -0.18 20.83 13.83
C VAL A 389 -1.55 21.05 13.19
N ARG A 390 -2.64 20.93 13.96
CA ARG A 390 -4.00 21.22 13.48
C ARG A 390 -4.14 22.63 12.92
N GLU A 391 -3.68 23.64 13.66
CA GLU A 391 -3.77 25.04 13.23
C GLU A 391 -3.00 25.27 11.91
N ARG A 392 -1.81 24.68 11.77
CA ARG A 392 -1.00 24.79 10.55
C ARG A 392 -1.68 24.12 9.36
N ILE A 393 -2.09 22.86 9.50
CA ILE A 393 -2.75 22.14 8.40
C ILE A 393 -4.09 22.79 8.05
N PHE A 394 -4.82 23.32 9.02
CA PHE A 394 -6.09 24.00 8.79
C PHE A 394 -5.90 25.23 7.88
N ARG A 395 -4.86 26.04 8.14
CA ARG A 395 -4.51 27.19 7.29
C ARG A 395 -4.14 26.80 5.85
N ASN A 396 -3.55 25.62 5.67
CA ASN A 396 -3.17 25.13 4.35
C ASN A 396 -4.36 24.53 3.58
N VAL A 397 -5.27 23.81 4.26
CA VAL A 397 -6.45 23.18 3.63
C VAL A 397 -7.59 24.18 3.40
N TYR A 398 -7.79 25.11 4.34
CA TYR A 398 -8.83 26.14 4.29
C TYR A 398 -8.22 27.55 4.35
N PRO A 399 -7.54 28.02 3.27
CA PRO A 399 -7.06 29.38 3.21
C PRO A 399 -8.22 30.37 3.31
N ALA A 400 -8.12 31.39 4.16
CA ALA A 400 -9.20 32.37 4.36
C ALA A 400 -9.61 33.11 3.08
N SER A 401 -8.71 33.19 2.09
CA SER A 401 -8.98 33.76 0.76
C SER A 401 -9.86 32.89 -0.14
N GLU A 402 -10.01 31.60 0.16
CA GLU A 402 -10.72 30.61 -0.68
C GLU A 402 -12.09 30.21 -0.09
N ILE A 403 -12.41 30.69 1.11
CA ILE A 403 -13.69 30.38 1.77
C ILE A 403 -14.76 31.36 1.27
N ASP A 404 -15.54 30.90 0.30
CA ASP A 404 -16.75 31.57 -0.17
C ASP A 404 -17.98 30.71 0.15
N TYR A 405 -18.82 31.19 1.08
CA TYR A 405 -20.07 30.53 1.46
C TYR A 405 -21.19 30.73 0.44
N SER A 406 -20.98 31.56 -0.59
CA SER A 406 -21.90 31.69 -1.73
C SER A 406 -21.82 30.52 -2.72
N VAL A 407 -20.74 29.74 -2.65
CA VAL A 407 -20.46 28.63 -3.56
C VAL A 407 -20.56 27.31 -2.81
N LEU A 408 -21.06 26.28 -3.50
CA LEU A 408 -21.10 24.92 -2.97
C LEU A 408 -19.69 24.47 -2.53
N PRO A 409 -19.55 23.78 -1.39
CA PRO A 409 -18.24 23.32 -0.89
C PRO A 409 -17.41 22.55 -1.91
N GLU A 410 -18.06 21.72 -2.73
CA GLU A 410 -17.42 20.97 -3.81
C GLU A 410 -17.01 21.81 -5.02
N ASP A 411 -17.52 23.03 -5.19
CA ASP A 411 -17.25 23.90 -6.35
C ASP A 411 -16.27 25.03 -6.02
N ARG A 412 -15.85 25.15 -4.75
CA ARG A 412 -14.82 26.11 -4.31
C ARG A 412 -13.46 25.83 -4.97
N PRO A 413 -12.56 26.83 -5.05
CA PRO A 413 -11.18 26.59 -5.42
C PRO A 413 -10.44 25.83 -4.30
N GLY A 414 -9.27 25.29 -4.64
CA GLY A 414 -8.32 24.76 -3.65
C GLY A 414 -8.53 23.31 -3.21
N LEU A 415 -7.76 22.92 -2.20
CA LEU A 415 -7.71 21.54 -1.71
C LEU A 415 -8.99 21.14 -0.97
N SER A 416 -9.63 22.07 -0.25
CA SER A 416 -10.86 21.79 0.50
C SER A 416 -11.97 21.23 -0.39
N ALA A 417 -12.18 21.80 -1.58
CA ALA A 417 -13.20 21.32 -2.51
C ALA A 417 -12.86 19.92 -3.06
N LYS A 418 -11.58 19.69 -3.38
CA LYS A 418 -11.10 18.39 -3.86
C LYS A 418 -11.30 17.29 -2.81
N LEU A 419 -11.06 17.58 -1.53
CA LEU A 419 -11.35 16.66 -0.42
C LEU A 419 -12.84 16.34 -0.30
N VAL A 420 -13.72 17.35 -0.43
CA VAL A 420 -15.18 17.14 -0.41
C VAL A 420 -15.63 16.25 -1.57
N ARG A 421 -15.08 16.44 -2.78
CA ARG A 421 -15.37 15.59 -3.95
C ARG A 421 -14.98 14.13 -3.71
N LEU A 422 -13.82 13.89 -3.10
CA LEU A 422 -13.38 12.53 -2.75
C LEU A 422 -14.27 11.89 -1.68
N MET A 423 -14.68 12.67 -0.68
CA MET A 423 -15.59 12.21 0.39
C MET A 423 -16.96 11.80 -0.13
N ARG A 424 -17.43 12.38 -1.25
CA ARG A 424 -18.71 12.04 -1.87
C ARG A 424 -18.71 10.72 -2.64
N ASN A 425 -17.54 10.15 -2.98
CA ASN A 425 -17.47 8.97 -3.84
C ASN A 425 -18.05 7.72 -3.15
N PRO A 426 -19.23 7.22 -3.55
CA PRO A 426 -19.87 6.07 -2.89
C PRO A 426 -19.16 4.74 -3.15
N HIS A 427 -18.28 4.68 -4.18
CA HIS A 427 -17.52 3.49 -4.55
C HIS A 427 -16.10 3.50 -4.00
N GLY A 428 -15.68 4.54 -3.29
CA GLY A 428 -14.29 4.73 -2.86
C GLY A 428 -13.80 3.86 -1.69
N GLY A 429 -14.52 2.81 -1.32
CA GLY A 429 -14.12 1.91 -0.22
C GLY A 429 -13.88 2.64 1.10
N ILE A 430 -12.68 2.49 1.66
CA ILE A 430 -12.30 3.11 2.94
C ILE A 430 -11.94 4.60 2.82
N LEU A 431 -11.55 5.05 1.62
CA LEU A 431 -10.97 6.38 1.41
C LEU A 431 -11.94 7.53 1.74
N PRO A 432 -13.21 7.56 1.26
CA PRO A 432 -14.16 8.62 1.60
C PRO A 432 -14.30 8.81 3.12
N THR A 433 -14.33 7.69 3.85
CA THR A 433 -14.41 7.68 5.30
C THR A 433 -13.14 8.23 5.94
N ALA A 434 -11.95 7.82 5.47
CA ALA A 434 -10.67 8.33 5.96
C ALA A 434 -10.48 9.84 5.71
N ILE A 435 -10.96 10.34 4.56
CA ILE A 435 -10.95 11.77 4.23
C ILE A 435 -11.91 12.53 5.14
N GLY A 436 -13.14 12.04 5.33
CA GLY A 436 -14.10 12.66 6.24
C GLY A 436 -13.59 12.70 7.69
N ASP A 437 -12.94 11.64 8.14
CA ASP A 437 -12.26 11.58 9.43
C ASP A 437 -11.17 12.62 9.60
N PHE A 438 -10.29 12.72 8.60
CA PHE A 438 -9.25 13.72 8.56
C PHE A 438 -9.82 15.14 8.61
N VAL A 439 -10.84 15.45 7.81
CA VAL A 439 -11.48 16.77 7.77
C VAL A 439 -12.17 17.09 9.09
N LEU A 440 -12.88 16.12 9.70
CA LEU A 440 -13.53 16.31 11.01
C LEU A 440 -12.50 16.57 12.12
N ALA A 441 -11.42 15.80 12.15
CA ALA A 441 -10.31 16.00 13.09
C ALA A 441 -9.64 17.36 12.91
N LEU A 442 -9.45 17.79 11.66
CA LEU A 442 -8.87 19.09 11.32
C LEU A 442 -9.73 20.25 11.84
N LEU A 443 -11.05 20.08 11.84
CA LEU A 443 -12.02 21.04 12.38
C LEU A 443 -12.24 20.88 13.90
N GLY A 444 -11.37 20.14 14.59
CA GLY A 444 -11.40 19.98 16.03
C GLY A 444 -12.59 19.15 16.54
N HIS A 445 -13.11 18.25 15.70
CA HIS A 445 -14.31 17.44 15.97
C HIS A 445 -15.59 18.27 16.20
N ASP A 446 -15.62 19.52 15.73
CA ASP A 446 -16.81 20.36 15.77
C ASP A 446 -17.74 20.03 14.59
N ILE A 447 -18.88 19.39 14.88
CA ILE A 447 -19.89 18.99 13.89
C ILE A 447 -20.46 20.21 13.16
N LYS A 448 -20.65 21.35 13.84
CA LYS A 448 -21.15 22.58 13.22
C LYS A 448 -20.16 23.07 12.17
N GLN A 449 -18.89 23.18 12.53
CA GLN A 449 -17.84 23.61 11.60
C GLN A 449 -17.68 22.61 10.44
N PHE A 450 -17.80 21.31 10.72
CA PHE A 450 -17.78 20.26 9.70
C PHE A 450 -18.90 20.45 8.67
N VAL A 451 -20.15 20.61 9.11
CA VAL A 451 -21.29 20.86 8.21
C VAL A 451 -21.09 22.14 7.38
N MET A 452 -20.59 23.22 7.97
CA MET A 452 -20.28 24.46 7.25
C MET A 452 -19.17 24.27 6.20
N ALA A 453 -18.19 23.42 6.47
CA ALA A 453 -17.03 23.19 5.62
C ALA A 453 -17.33 22.25 4.44
N VAL A 454 -18.10 21.17 4.66
CA VAL A 454 -18.36 20.14 3.63
C VAL A 454 -19.77 20.19 3.03
N GLY A 455 -20.69 20.93 3.64
CA GLY A 455 -22.10 21.00 3.26
C GLY A 455 -22.95 19.92 3.92
N TYR A 456 -24.21 20.23 4.24
CA TYR A 456 -25.09 19.33 4.99
C TYR A 456 -25.30 17.97 4.33
N GLY A 457 -25.54 17.93 3.01
CA GLY A 457 -25.76 16.66 2.31
C GLY A 457 -24.56 15.70 2.41
N ASN A 458 -23.35 16.24 2.17
CA ASN A 458 -22.12 15.46 2.28
C ASN A 458 -21.84 15.06 3.74
N ALA A 459 -22.06 15.98 4.69
CA ALA A 459 -21.88 15.70 6.12
C ALA A 459 -22.85 14.64 6.63
N ALA A 460 -24.14 14.72 6.27
CA ALA A 460 -25.15 13.76 6.69
C ALA A 460 -24.85 12.35 6.15
N GLY A 461 -24.42 12.23 4.89
CA GLY A 461 -23.99 10.95 4.31
C GLY A 461 -22.80 10.34 5.06
N TYR A 462 -21.78 11.15 5.33
CA TYR A 462 -20.61 10.73 6.12
C TYR A 462 -20.99 10.31 7.55
N MET A 463 -21.75 11.16 8.25
CA MET A 463 -22.14 10.93 9.65
C MET A 463 -23.02 9.69 9.81
N LEU A 464 -23.92 9.44 8.86
CA LEU A 464 -24.73 8.22 8.81
C LEU A 464 -23.84 6.96 8.75
N VAL A 465 -22.79 6.97 7.92
CA VAL A 465 -21.83 5.85 7.83
C VAL A 465 -21.07 5.65 9.14
N ARG A 466 -20.77 6.73 9.88
CA ARG A 466 -20.11 6.68 11.20
C ARG A 466 -21.07 6.40 12.37
N GLY A 467 -22.38 6.32 12.11
CA GLY A 467 -23.39 6.18 13.17
C GLY A 467 -23.48 7.40 14.10
N ILE A 468 -23.10 8.59 13.61
CA ILE A 468 -23.16 9.85 14.35
C ILE A 468 -24.45 10.57 13.93
N GLU A 469 -25.32 10.88 14.88
CA GLU A 469 -26.50 11.70 14.62
C GLU A 469 -26.12 13.19 14.70
N ILE A 470 -26.60 14.00 13.74
CA ILE A 470 -26.43 15.45 13.79
C ILE A 470 -27.60 16.02 14.62
N PRO A 471 -27.35 16.63 15.79
CA PRO A 471 -28.41 17.21 16.60
C PRO A 471 -29.15 18.32 15.86
N GLN A 472 -30.47 18.39 16.03
CA GLN A 472 -31.31 19.40 15.39
C GLN A 472 -30.87 20.84 15.73
N GLU A 473 -30.40 21.06 16.95
CA GLU A 473 -29.84 22.35 17.39
C GLU A 473 -28.67 22.83 16.52
N ILE A 474 -27.80 21.90 16.09
CA ILE A 474 -26.67 22.23 15.21
C ILE A 474 -27.18 22.58 13.81
N ILE A 475 -28.19 21.86 13.31
CA ILE A 475 -28.83 22.15 12.02
C ILE A 475 -29.40 23.58 12.03
N ASP A 476 -30.10 23.95 13.10
CA ASP A 476 -30.70 25.27 13.22
C ASP A 476 -29.64 26.37 13.41
N GLN A 477 -28.57 26.11 14.16
CA GLN A 477 -27.44 27.04 14.27
C GLN A 477 -26.67 27.24 12.95
N VAL A 478 -26.53 26.19 12.13
CA VAL A 478 -25.93 26.29 10.79
C VAL A 478 -26.81 27.15 9.89
N LYS A 479 -28.13 26.94 9.93
CA LYS A 479 -29.10 27.77 9.20
C LYS A 479 -28.98 29.25 9.58
N ASP A 480 -28.96 29.55 10.88
CA ASP A 480 -28.84 30.93 11.37
C ASP A 480 -27.51 31.58 10.96
N SER A 481 -26.42 30.79 10.94
CA SER A 481 -25.09 31.27 10.53
C SER A 481 -25.01 31.55 9.02
N MET A 482 -25.73 30.79 8.20
CA MET A 482 -25.82 30.95 6.74
C MET A 482 -26.85 32.01 6.32
N ALA A 483 -27.91 32.23 7.11
CA ALA A 483 -28.99 33.17 6.81
C ALA A 483 -28.58 34.66 6.86
N GLY A 484 -27.42 34.98 7.46
CA GLY A 484 -26.86 36.34 7.51
C GLY A 484 -26.27 36.84 6.19
N THR A 485 -26.02 35.95 5.23
CA THR A 485 -25.49 36.24 3.89
C THR A 485 -26.40 35.60 2.86
N SER A 486 -27.39 36.37 2.37
CA SER A 486 -28.33 36.03 1.28
C SER A 486 -28.81 34.56 1.24
N THR A 487 -30.01 34.29 1.74
CA THR A 487 -30.86 33.11 1.47
C THR A 487 -30.21 31.92 0.72
N VAL A 488 -29.26 31.20 1.34
CA VAL A 488 -28.76 29.90 0.88
C VAL A 488 -29.56 28.80 1.58
N ASP A 489 -30.14 27.86 0.84
CA ASP A 489 -30.82 26.69 1.37
C ASP A 489 -29.77 25.75 2.00
N PRO A 490 -29.87 25.46 3.31
CA PRO A 490 -28.93 24.59 4.02
C PRO A 490 -28.92 23.14 3.52
N VAL A 491 -29.99 22.67 2.86
CA VAL A 491 -30.13 21.29 2.39
C VAL A 491 -29.48 21.12 1.02
N THR A 492 -29.71 22.07 0.12
CA THR A 492 -29.23 22.02 -1.27
C THR A 492 -27.98 22.85 -1.52
N GLY A 493 -27.60 23.72 -0.59
CA GLY A 493 -26.47 24.67 -0.71
C GLY A 493 -26.68 25.73 -1.80
N ARG A 494 -27.88 25.85 -2.36
CA ARG A 494 -28.23 26.80 -3.42
C ARG A 494 -28.89 28.04 -2.86
N TYR A 495 -28.75 29.17 -3.54
CA TYR A 495 -29.54 30.36 -3.24
C TYR A 495 -31.03 30.11 -3.49
N VAL A 496 -31.87 30.39 -2.48
CA VAL A 496 -33.33 30.46 -2.63
C VAL A 496 -33.63 31.65 -3.53
N GLY A 497 -33.96 31.34 -4.80
CA GLY A 497 -34.48 32.31 -5.77
C GLY A 497 -33.68 32.48 -7.07
N THR A 498 -32.58 31.75 -7.33
CA THR A 498 -31.76 32.04 -8.53
C THR A 498 -31.80 31.04 -9.69
N ASP A 499 -32.31 29.81 -9.55
CA ASP A 499 -32.37 28.87 -10.69
C ASP A 499 -33.76 28.27 -10.94
N SER A 500 -34.46 27.76 -9.91
CA SER A 500 -35.76 27.11 -10.10
C SER A 500 -36.83 28.05 -10.65
N ASP A 501 -36.87 29.29 -10.15
CA ASP A 501 -37.86 30.28 -10.57
C ASP A 501 -37.54 30.84 -11.96
N ARG A 502 -36.28 30.71 -12.40
CA ARG A 502 -35.78 31.23 -13.68
C ARG A 502 -35.96 30.21 -14.79
N GLU A 503 -35.65 28.93 -14.54
CA GLU A 503 -35.98 27.82 -15.45
C GLU A 503 -37.51 27.66 -15.62
N LEU A 504 -38.30 27.78 -14.54
CA LEU A 504 -39.76 27.76 -14.61
C LEU A 504 -40.36 28.97 -15.36
N ALA A 505 -39.68 30.11 -15.35
CA ALA A 505 -40.10 31.32 -16.08
C ALA A 505 -39.71 31.29 -17.56
N GLU A 506 -38.68 30.54 -17.94
CA GLU A 506 -38.19 30.41 -19.32
C GLU A 506 -38.88 29.29 -20.13
N MET A 507 -39.54 28.32 -19.48
CA MET A 507 -40.30 27.28 -20.18
C MET A 507 -41.59 27.83 -20.80
N THR A 508 -41.88 27.43 -22.04
CA THR A 508 -43.17 27.73 -22.67
C THR A 508 -44.30 26.96 -21.98
N ASP A 509 -45.55 27.41 -22.13
CA ASP A 509 -46.67 26.78 -21.45
C ASP A 509 -46.91 25.32 -21.92
N GLU A 510 -46.59 25.01 -23.19
CA GLU A 510 -46.57 23.64 -23.71
C GLU A 510 -45.48 22.75 -23.08
N GLU A 511 -44.34 23.33 -22.70
CA GLU A 511 -43.27 22.61 -22.01
C GLU A 511 -43.63 22.34 -20.55
N LYS A 512 -44.31 23.29 -19.90
CA LYS A 512 -44.85 23.11 -18.55
C LYS A 512 -45.86 21.97 -18.50
N GLU A 513 -46.76 21.89 -19.50
CA GLU A 513 -47.74 20.80 -19.58
C GLU A 513 -47.07 19.43 -19.80
N ARG A 514 -46.10 19.33 -20.72
CA ARG A 514 -45.36 18.08 -20.94
C ARG A 514 -44.58 17.62 -19.70
N GLU A 515 -44.00 18.54 -18.95
CA GLU A 515 -43.28 18.20 -17.72
C GLU A 515 -44.26 17.82 -16.59
N ALA A 516 -45.43 18.46 -16.51
CA ALA A 516 -46.51 18.06 -15.60
C ALA A 516 -47.04 16.65 -15.89
N GLU A 517 -47.21 16.28 -17.16
CA GLU A 517 -47.58 14.91 -17.58
C GLU A 517 -46.51 13.88 -17.19
N ARG A 518 -45.23 14.20 -17.41
CA ARG A 518 -44.11 13.34 -17.01
C ARG A 518 -44.11 13.11 -15.49
N LEU A 519 -44.27 14.18 -14.72
CA LEU A 519 -44.33 14.11 -13.26
C LEU A 519 -45.53 13.27 -12.80
N PHE A 520 -46.70 13.42 -13.43
CA PHE A 520 -47.89 12.61 -13.14
C PHE A 520 -47.61 11.11 -13.30
N VAL A 521 -46.99 10.71 -14.42
CA VAL A 521 -46.63 9.31 -14.70
C VAL A 521 -45.58 8.80 -13.71
N LEU A 522 -44.63 9.65 -13.32
CA LEU A 522 -43.59 9.30 -12.34
C LEU A 522 -44.19 9.00 -10.96
N PHE A 523 -45.15 9.83 -10.51
CA PHE A 523 -45.86 9.62 -9.25
C PHE A 523 -46.78 8.40 -9.27
N GLU A 524 -47.46 8.11 -10.40
CA GLU A 524 -48.23 6.87 -10.55
C GLU A 524 -47.33 5.63 -10.48
N ARG A 525 -46.20 5.66 -11.19
CA ARG A 525 -45.22 4.56 -11.16
C ARG A 525 -44.68 4.34 -9.74
N LEU A 526 -44.35 5.42 -9.04
CA LEU A 526 -43.88 5.37 -7.66
C LEU A 526 -44.95 4.74 -6.74
N ASN A 527 -46.20 5.20 -6.82
CA ASN A 527 -47.31 4.65 -6.04
C ASN A 527 -47.60 3.18 -6.38
N ARG A 528 -47.35 2.75 -7.61
CA ARG A 528 -47.50 1.35 -8.05
C ARG A 528 -46.42 0.42 -7.48
N THR A 529 -45.24 0.94 -7.11
CA THR A 529 -44.20 0.13 -6.46
C THR A 529 -44.52 -0.25 -5.02
N GLY A 530 -45.52 0.40 -4.39
CA GLY A 530 -46.10 -0.02 -3.11
C GLY A 530 -45.24 0.25 -1.86
N ILE A 531 -44.04 0.82 -2.01
CA ILE A 531 -43.10 1.06 -0.90
C ILE A 531 -43.43 2.36 -0.15
N ILE A 532 -43.97 3.37 -0.83
CA ILE A 532 -44.38 4.65 -0.25
C ILE A 532 -45.68 5.11 -0.93
N LYS A 533 -46.72 5.45 -0.16
CA LYS A 533 -47.91 6.13 -0.67
C LYS A 533 -47.70 7.63 -0.57
N VAL A 534 -47.41 8.28 -1.69
CA VAL A 534 -47.30 9.74 -1.77
C VAL A 534 -48.53 10.26 -2.49
N GLU A 535 -49.28 11.16 -1.85
CA GLU A 535 -50.40 11.85 -2.48
C GLU A 535 -49.86 12.71 -3.63
N ASN A 536 -50.38 12.49 -4.84
CA ASN A 536 -49.87 13.20 -6.02
C ASN A 536 -50.20 14.70 -5.88
N PRO A 537 -49.19 15.59 -5.79
CA PRO A 537 -49.42 17.01 -5.55
C PRO A 537 -50.21 17.69 -6.68
N VAL A 538 -50.13 17.17 -7.92
CA VAL A 538 -50.94 17.64 -9.06
C VAL A 538 -52.43 17.34 -8.82
N ARG A 539 -52.73 16.15 -8.30
CA ARG A 539 -54.11 15.74 -7.99
C ARG A 539 -54.67 16.50 -6.79
N ALA A 540 -53.87 16.67 -5.73
CA ALA A 540 -54.25 17.47 -4.58
C ALA A 540 -54.49 18.95 -4.94
N ALA A 541 -53.68 19.52 -5.85
CA ALA A 541 -53.88 20.87 -6.36
C ALA A 541 -55.15 21.00 -7.21
N ALA A 542 -55.46 20.01 -8.06
CA ALA A 542 -56.70 19.93 -8.84
C ALA A 542 -57.95 19.82 -7.94
N GLU A 543 -57.91 18.95 -6.93
CA GLU A 543 -59.00 18.76 -5.96
C GLU A 543 -59.21 20.01 -5.07
N SER A 544 -58.17 20.81 -4.82
CA SER A 544 -58.25 22.06 -4.05
C SER A 544 -58.82 23.26 -4.82
N GLY A 545 -59.20 23.09 -6.09
CA GLY A 545 -59.78 24.16 -6.93
C GLY A 545 -58.78 25.25 -7.35
N ARG A 546 -57.47 24.97 -7.30
CA ARG A 546 -56.40 25.88 -7.72
C ARG A 546 -56.01 25.75 -9.20
N PHE A 547 -56.73 24.94 -9.96
CA PHE A 547 -56.58 24.83 -11.41
C PHE A 547 -57.27 26.01 -12.10
N LYS A 548 -56.54 26.66 -13.00
CA LYS A 548 -57.10 27.60 -13.98
C LYS A 548 -56.79 26.99 -15.34
N GLU A 549 -57.78 26.40 -15.99
CA GLU A 549 -57.65 26.03 -17.40
C GLU A 549 -57.43 27.33 -18.19
N MET A 550 -56.40 27.36 -19.04
CA MET A 550 -56.16 28.51 -19.90
C MET A 550 -57.16 28.45 -21.06
N ASP A 551 -57.85 29.55 -21.32
CA ASP A 551 -58.76 29.65 -22.46
C ASP A 551 -57.96 29.56 -23.78
N ASP A 552 -58.38 28.68 -24.70
CA ASP A 552 -57.74 28.41 -26.02
C ASP A 552 -57.69 29.62 -26.98
N ASP A 553 -58.23 30.79 -26.60
CA ASP A 553 -58.45 31.93 -27.48
C ASP A 553 -57.43 33.08 -27.31
N THR A 554 -56.13 32.77 -27.40
CA THR A 554 -55.11 33.79 -27.77
C THR A 554 -54.29 33.38 -28.99
N SER A 555 -54.96 32.75 -29.96
CA SER A 555 -54.50 32.71 -31.34
C SER A 555 -55.11 33.87 -32.13
N GLY A 556 -54.53 35.08 -32.08
CA GLY A 556 -55.01 36.14 -32.97
C GLY A 556 -54.50 37.56 -32.75
N ALA A 557 -53.71 38.01 -33.73
CA ALA A 557 -53.53 39.41 -34.18
C ALA A 557 -52.54 40.32 -33.42
N ASN A 558 -51.32 40.44 -33.94
CA ASN A 558 -50.95 41.52 -34.88
C ASN A 558 -49.46 41.47 -35.25
N GLU A 559 -49.16 40.88 -36.41
CA GLU A 559 -48.07 41.35 -37.27
C GLU A 559 -48.62 42.49 -38.17
N ASP A 560 -47.72 43.43 -38.50
CA ASP A 560 -47.82 44.51 -39.51
C ASP A 560 -48.63 45.79 -39.20
N ASN A 561 -47.93 46.85 -38.76
CA ASN A 561 -47.53 47.97 -39.65
C ASN A 561 -46.73 49.09 -38.93
N ARG A 562 -45.56 49.40 -39.51
CA ARG A 562 -44.73 50.63 -39.42
C ARG A 562 -43.96 50.98 -38.15
#